data_AF-A0A9D0CX29-F1
#
_entry.id   AF-A0A9D0CX29-F1
#
_cell.length_a   1.000
_cell.length_b   1.000
_cell.length_c   1.000
_cell.angle_alpha   90.00
_cell.angle_beta   90.00
_cell.angle_gamma   90.00
#
_symmetry.space_group_name_H-M   'P 1'
#
loop_
_entity.id
_entity.type
_entity.pdbx_description
1 polymer ?
#
loop_
_entity_poly.entity_id
_entity_poly.type
_entity_poly.pdbx_seq_one_letter_code
_entity_poly.pdbx_strand_id
1 'polypeptide(L)' 'FPDAPWLLSFSYGRALQQPVLQAWQGKAENVAAAQRALLKRARLNGAAQRGEYHADMESEGE' A
#
# COMPACT_ATOMS: atom_id res chain seq x y z
N PHE A 1 1.07 -18.67 -11.96
CA PHE A 1 -0.31 -18.18 -11.82
C PHE A 1 -0.92 -17.53 -13.08
N PRO A 2 -0.33 -17.54 -14.30
CA PRO A 2 -0.95 -16.83 -15.43
C PRO A 2 -2.30 -17.44 -15.87
N ASP A 3 -2.58 -18.70 -15.51
CA ASP A 3 -3.75 -19.45 -16.01
C ASP A 3 -4.89 -19.59 -14.99
N ALA A 4 -4.90 -18.79 -13.92
CA ALA A 4 -6.02 -18.82 -12.97
C ALA A 4 -7.26 -18.12 -13.60
N PRO A 5 -8.45 -18.76 -13.61
CA PRO A 5 -9.64 -18.19 -14.25
C PRO A 5 -10.35 -17.12 -13.42
N TRP A 6 -9.77 -16.72 -12.28
CA TRP A 6 -10.36 -15.78 -11.31
C TRP A 6 -9.36 -14.68 -10.95
N LEU A 7 -9.90 -13.49 -10.68
CA LEU A 7 -9.11 -12.34 -10.25
C LEU A 7 -8.52 -12.60 -8.86
N LEU A 8 -7.20 -12.66 -8.77
CA LEU A 8 -6.50 -12.62 -7.49
C LEU A 8 -6.29 -11.17 -7.09
N SER A 9 -6.81 -10.77 -5.93
CA SER A 9 -6.65 -9.42 -5.38
C SER A 9 -6.62 -9.47 -3.85
N PHE A 10 -6.59 -8.32 -3.20
CA PHE A 10 -6.42 -8.19 -1.76
C PHE A 10 -7.64 -7.58 -1.06
N SER A 11 -7.86 -8.01 0.18
CA SER A 11 -8.76 -7.36 1.15
C SER A 11 -7.99 -7.24 2.47
N TYR A 12 -7.21 -6.18 2.59
CA TYR A 12 -6.25 -6.01 3.68
C TYR A 12 -6.74 -5.03 4.74
N GLY A 13 -6.63 -5.45 6.02
CA GLY A 13 -6.70 -4.57 7.17
C GLY A 13 -5.31 -4.00 7.51
N ARG A 14 -4.59 -4.70 8.41
CA ARG A 14 -3.30 -4.25 8.94
C ARG A 14 -2.26 -3.91 7.88
N ALA A 15 -2.12 -4.69 6.81
CA ALA A 15 -1.11 -4.42 5.78
C ALA A 15 -1.33 -3.10 5.02
N LEU A 16 -2.58 -2.60 4.96
CA LEU A 16 -2.90 -1.32 4.34
C LEU A 16 -2.89 -0.17 5.36
N GLN A 17 -3.37 -0.42 6.59
CA GLN A 17 -3.62 0.64 7.58
C GLN A 17 -2.47 0.85 8.58
N GLN A 18 -1.67 -0.16 8.91
CA GLN A 18 -0.64 -0.06 9.96
C GLN A 18 0.38 1.06 9.69
N PRO A 19 0.94 1.22 8.48
CA PRO A 19 1.88 2.31 8.20
C PRO A 19 1.22 3.70 8.26
N VAL A 20 -0.06 3.76 7.91
CA VAL A 20 -0.87 5.00 7.97
C VAL A 20 -1.05 5.45 9.40
N LEU A 21 -1.41 4.53 10.29
CA LEU A 21 -1.58 4.82 11.72
C LEU A 21 -0.26 5.23 12.38
N GLN A 22 0.86 4.61 11.99
CA GLN A 22 2.20 4.97 12.46
C GLN A 22 2.60 6.39 12.02
N ALA A 23 2.30 6.77 10.77
CA ALA A 23 2.56 8.12 10.28
C ALA A 23 1.62 9.16 10.91
N TRP A 24 0.35 8.80 11.13
CA TRP A 24 -0.66 9.73 11.64
C TRP A 24 -0.47 10.05 13.13
N GLN A 25 -0.23 9.05 13.97
CA GLN A 25 -0.16 9.18 15.43
C GLN A 25 -1.39 9.85 16.09
N GLY A 26 -2.53 9.90 15.40
CA GLY A 26 -3.73 10.60 15.88
C GLY A 26 -3.64 12.13 15.84
N LYS A 27 -2.62 12.69 15.19
CA LYS A 27 -2.32 14.12 15.18
C LYS A 27 -2.80 14.78 13.88
N ALA A 28 -3.46 15.93 13.99
CA ALA A 28 -4.03 16.62 12.82
C ALA A 28 -2.94 17.11 11.86
N GLU A 29 -1.82 17.58 12.40
CA GLU A 29 -0.64 18.02 11.65
C GLU A 29 -0.02 16.90 10.78
N ASN A 30 -0.26 15.63 11.12
CA ASN A 30 0.30 14.48 10.42
C ASN A 30 -0.61 13.91 9.32
N VAL A 31 -1.80 14.48 9.10
CA VAL A 31 -2.78 13.94 8.13
C VAL A 31 -2.16 13.80 6.73
N ALA A 32 -1.38 14.79 6.28
CA ALA A 32 -0.72 14.72 4.98
C ALA A 32 0.30 13.58 4.88
N ALA A 33 1.06 13.32 5.94
CA ALA A 33 2.02 12.21 6.00
C ALA A 33 1.29 10.85 5.99
N ALA A 34 0.20 10.74 6.74
CA ALA A 34 -0.64 9.54 6.76
C ALA A 34 -1.25 9.23 5.39
N GLN A 35 -1.77 10.26 4.69
CA GLN A 35 -2.29 10.11 3.33
C GLN A 35 -1.23 9.64 2.33
N ARG A 36 0.00 10.16 2.41
CA ARG A 36 1.12 9.66 1.59
C ARG A 36 1.43 8.19 1.86
N ALA A 37 1.46 7.78 3.12
CA ALA A 37 1.67 6.38 3.50
C ALA A 37 0.56 5.46 2.95
N LEU A 38 -0.71 5.90 3.04
CA LEU A 38 -1.86 5.15 2.50
C LEU A 38 -1.74 4.99 0.99
N LEU A 39 -1.45 6.09 0.28
CA LEU A 39 -1.33 6.09 -1.17
C LEU A 39 -0.17 5.19 -1.63
N LYS A 40 0.98 5.24 -0.94
CA LYS A 40 2.12 4.35 -1.21
C LYS A 40 1.69 2.88 -1.11
N ARG A 41 1.05 2.47 -0.01
CA ARG A 41 0.56 1.08 0.15
C ARG A 41 -0.48 0.69 -0.90
N ALA A 42 -1.44 1.56 -1.19
CA ALA A 42 -2.47 1.30 -2.20
C ALA A 42 -1.85 1.07 -3.59
N ARG A 43 -0.86 1.88 -3.97
CA ARG A 43 -0.13 1.74 -5.24
C ARG A 43 0.63 0.43 -5.32
N LEU A 44 1.42 0.08 -4.29
CA LEU A 44 2.21 -1.16 -4.30
C LEU A 44 1.33 -2.41 -4.28
N ASN A 45 0.24 -2.41 -3.52
CA ASN A 45 -0.72 -3.52 -3.56
C ASN A 45 -1.40 -3.63 -4.93
N GLY A 46 -1.67 -2.51 -5.60
CA GLY A 46 -2.17 -2.49 -6.96
C GLY A 46 -1.17 -3.08 -7.97
N ALA A 47 0.12 -2.74 -7.84
CA ALA A 47 1.18 -3.35 -8.65
C ALA A 47 1.29 -4.87 -8.37
N ALA A 48 1.22 -5.29 -7.12
CA ALA A 48 1.28 -6.70 -6.73
C ALA A 48 0.10 -7.51 -7.31
N GLN A 49 -1.11 -6.92 -7.32
CA GLN A 49 -2.29 -7.52 -7.93
C GLN A 49 -2.10 -7.81 -9.42
N ARG A 50 -1.37 -6.95 -10.15
CA ARG A 50 -1.05 -7.13 -11.57
C ARG A 50 0.22 -7.96 -11.82
N GLY A 51 0.94 -8.34 -10.76
CA GLY A 51 2.23 -9.03 -10.88
C GLY A 51 3.39 -8.12 -11.28
N GLU A 52 3.25 -6.80 -11.09
CA GLU A 52 4.23 -5.76 -11.46
C GLU A 52 5.00 -5.22 -10.25
N TYR A 53 4.74 -5.73 -9.05
CA TYR A 53 5.44 -5.28 -7.85
C TYR A 53 6.89 -5.74 -7.85
N HIS A 54 7.79 -4.81 -7.56
CA HIS A 54 9.20 -5.06 -7.31
C HIS A 54 9.63 -4.45 -5.97
N ALA A 55 10.61 -5.07 -5.30
CA ALA A 55 11.01 -4.68 -3.95
C ALA A 55 11.68 -3.31 -3.88
N ASP A 56 12.26 -2.83 -4.97
CA ASP A 56 12.84 -1.49 -5.13
C ASP A 56 11.78 -0.37 -5.15
N MET A 57 10.54 -0.67 -5.56
CA MET A 57 9.41 0.27 -5.48
C MET A 57 9.07 0.68 -4.04
N GLU A 58 9.54 -0.08 -3.03
CA GLU A 58 9.42 0.30 -1.63
C GLU A 58 10.25 1.55 -1.29
N SER A 59 11.28 1.85 -2.06
CA SER A 59 12.18 2.99 -1.86
C SER A 59 11.81 4.21 -2.73
N GLU A 60 10.94 4.06 -3.72
CA GLU A 60 10.51 5.18 -4.56
C GLU A 60 9.58 6.16 -3.81
N GLY A 61 9.99 7.43 -3.72
CA GLY A 61 9.18 8.52 -3.19
C GLY A 61 9.21 8.72 -1.67
N GLU A 62 10.28 8.29 -0.99
CA GLU A 62 10.69 8.88 0.30
C GLU A 62 11.28 10.29 0.15
#